data_AF-A0A2U1NL58-F1
#
_entry.id   AF-A0A2U1NL58-F1
#
_cell.length_a   1.000
_cell.length_b   1.000
_cell.length_c   1.000
_cell.angle_alpha   90.00
_cell.angle_beta   90.00
_cell.angle_gamma   90.00
#
_symmetry.space_group_name_H-M   'P 1'
#
loop_
_entity.id
_entity.type
_entity.pdbx_description
1 polymer ?
#
loop_
_entity_poly.entity_id
_entity_poly.type
_entity_poly.pdbx_seq_one_letter_code
_entity_poly.pdbx_strand_id
1 'polypeptide(L)' 'MVHPAKGIFISCDIPMAQFIINYNNSLPQSQKFILHILDDSHLFVSSNVDGMIRSAIQEFRDKITYEKPT' A
#
# COMPACT_ATOMS: atom_id res chain seq x y z
N MET A 1 27.02 -7.01 5.13
CA MET A 1 26.94 -5.63 4.62
C MET A 1 25.47 -5.25 4.57
N VAL A 2 25.05 -4.15 5.22
CA VAL A 2 23.65 -3.71 5.25
C VAL A 2 23.50 -2.53 4.30
N HIS A 3 22.55 -2.59 3.37
CA HIS A 3 22.24 -1.47 2.48
C HIS A 3 21.07 -0.68 3.07
N PRO A 4 21.29 0.54 3.61
CA PRO A 4 20.20 1.37 4.07
C PRO A 4 19.43 1.92 2.87
N ALA A 5 18.25 1.35 2.60
CA ALA A 5 17.29 1.91 1.66
C ALA A 5 16.40 2.91 2.39
N LYS A 6 16.29 4.14 1.88
CA LYS A 6 15.29 5.11 2.36
C LYS A 6 13.93 4.69 1.81
N GLY A 7 12.94 4.56 2.68
CA GLY A 7 11.61 4.10 2.32
C GLY A 7 10.60 4.48 3.39
N ILE A 8 9.34 4.11 3.15
CA ILE A 8 8.24 4.30 4.07
C ILE A 8 7.89 2.94 4.68
N PHE A 9 7.77 2.93 6.00
CA PHE A 9 7.22 1.81 6.74
C PHE A 9 5.71 1.98 6.87
N ILE A 10 4.96 0.98 6.43
CA ILE A 10 3.50 0.95 6.52
C ILE A 10 3.13 -0.16 7.51
N SER A 11 2.35 0.21 8.53
CA SER A 11 1.68 -0.73 9.43
C SER A 11 0.18 -0.55 9.25
N CYS A 12 -0.51 -1.65 8.93
CA CYS A 12 -1.95 -1.68 8.69
C CYS A 12 -2.53 -3.05 9.02
N ASP A 13 -3.85 -3.15 9.04
CA ASP A 13 -4.56 -4.42 9.17
C ASP A 13 -4.31 -5.33 7.94
N ILE A 14 -4.38 -6.65 8.17
CA ILE A 14 -4.09 -7.68 7.16
C ILE A 14 -4.83 -7.46 5.82
N PRO A 15 -6.14 -7.18 5.77
CA PRO A 15 -6.81 -7.02 4.48
C PRO A 15 -6.35 -5.75 3.74
N MET A 16 -5.94 -4.70 4.47
CA MET A 16 -5.36 -3.51 3.85
C MET A 16 -3.97 -3.79 3.28
N ALA A 17 -3.13 -4.56 3.99
CA ALA A 17 -1.84 -5.00 3.47
C ALA A 17 -1.99 -5.82 2.18
N GLN A 18 -2.95 -6.76 2.16
CA GLN A 18 -3.27 -7.55 0.98
C GLN A 18 -3.78 -6.69 -0.18
N PHE A 19 -4.60 -5.67 0.10
CA PHE A 19 -5.02 -4.70 -0.92
C PHE A 19 -3.80 -3.98 -1.54
N ILE A 20 -2.88 -3.49 -0.72
CA ILE A 20 -1.67 -2.79 -1.18
C ILE A 20 -0.77 -3.71 -2.02
N ILE A 21 -0.60 -4.98 -1.60
CA ILE A 21 0.16 -5.99 -2.36
C ILE A 21 -0.48 -6.25 -3.72
N ASN A 22 -1.80 -6.43 -3.75
CA ASN A 22 -2.53 -6.65 -5.00
C ASN A 22 -2.46 -5.42 -5.92
N TYR A 23 -2.57 -4.22 -5.35
CA TYR A 23 -2.41 -2.97 -6.09
C TYR A 23 -1.02 -2.88 -6.73
N ASN A 24 0.04 -3.14 -5.97
CA ASN A 24 1.41 -3.20 -6.49
C ASN A 24 1.60 -4.27 -7.58
N ASN A 25 0.93 -5.42 -7.48
CA ASN A 25 1.00 -6.47 -8.49
C ASN A 25 0.24 -6.12 -9.78
N SER A 26 -0.76 -5.25 -9.70
CA SER A 26 -1.50 -4.77 -10.87
C SER A 26 -0.73 -3.73 -11.69
N LEU A 27 0.32 -3.13 -11.12
CA LEU A 27 1.14 -2.12 -11.78
C LEU A 27 2.23 -2.75 -12.66
N PRO A 28 2.63 -2.06 -13.75
CA PRO A 28 3.82 -2.41 -14.53
C PRO A 28 5.08 -2.48 -13.65
N GLN A 29 6.07 -3.28 -14.08
CA GLN A 29 7.28 -3.51 -13.28
C GLN A 29 8.07 -2.23 -12.97
N SER A 30 8.02 -1.22 -13.84
CA SER A 30 8.63 0.10 -13.62
C SER A 30 7.94 0.94 -12.55
N GLN A 31 6.72 0.59 -12.16
CA GLN A 31 5.88 1.31 -11.21
C GLN A 31 5.66 0.53 -9.91
N LYS A 32 6.25 -0.66 -9.78
CA LYS A 32 6.24 -1.40 -8.52
C LYS A 32 6.97 -0.61 -7.45
N PHE A 33 6.38 -0.56 -6.27
CA PHE A 33 6.79 0.31 -5.18
C PHE A 33 7.04 -0.43 -3.87
N ILE A 34 6.60 -1.68 -3.74
CA ILE A 34 6.93 -2.52 -2.58
C ILE A 34 8.38 -2.98 -2.71
N LEU A 35 9.21 -2.63 -1.73
CA LEU A 35 10.60 -3.04 -1.62
C LEU A 35 10.69 -4.38 -0.87
N HIS A 36 10.02 -4.47 0.28
CA HIS A 36 9.98 -5.68 1.10
C HIS A 36 8.61 -5.86 1.76
N ILE A 37 8.17 -7.11 1.83
CA ILE A 37 7.07 -7.55 2.68
C ILE A 37 7.73 -8.07 3.96
N LEU A 38 7.45 -7.44 5.10
CA LEU A 38 8.10 -7.77 6.37
C LEU A 38 7.30 -8.87 7.09
N ASP A 39 5.97 -8.74 7.08
CA ASP A 39 5.00 -9.73 7.53
C ASP A 39 3.61 -9.44 6.92
N ASP A 40 2.57 -10.06 7.44
CA ASP A 40 1.19 -9.93 6.93
C ASP A 40 0.54 -8.55 7.17
N SER A 41 1.14 -7.71 8.01
CA SER A 41 0.62 -6.39 8.42
C SER A 41 1.60 -5.23 8.17
N HIS A 42 2.87 -5.56 7.88
CA HIS A 42 3.96 -4.61 7.74
C HIS A 42 4.62 -4.68 6.37
N LEU A 43 4.67 -3.53 5.71
CA LEU A 43 5.24 -3.36 4.38
C LEU A 43 6.31 -2.28 4.40
N PHE A 44 7.37 -2.48 3.61
CA PHE A 44 8.38 -1.47 3.34
C PHE A 44 8.33 -1.06 1.87
N VAL A 45 8.04 0.21 1.62
CA VAL A 45 7.77 0.74 0.27
C VAL A 45 8.70 1.90 -0.07
N SER A 46 8.78 2.23 -1.36
CA SER A 46 9.54 3.38 -1.86
C SER A 46 9.01 4.71 -1.30
N SER A 47 9.89 5.69 -1.10
CA SER A 47 9.53 6.96 -0.46
C SER A 47 8.66 7.90 -1.31
N ASN A 48 8.57 7.66 -2.61
CA ASN A 48 7.87 8.50 -3.58
C ASN A 48 6.38 8.14 -3.76
N VAL A 49 5.86 7.13 -3.04
CA VAL A 49 4.51 6.61 -3.28
C VAL A 49 3.49 6.90 -2.17
N ASP A 50 3.84 7.70 -1.16
CA ASP A 50 2.93 8.04 -0.04
C ASP A 50 1.59 8.60 -0.54
N GLY A 51 1.63 9.62 -1.39
CA GLY A 51 0.42 10.25 -1.94
C GLY A 51 -0.42 9.27 -2.78
N MET A 52 0.22 8.44 -3.60
CA MET A 52 -0.46 7.45 -4.44
C MET A 52 -1.19 6.40 -3.59
N ILE A 53 -0.52 5.87 -2.56
CA ILE A 53 -1.10 4.86 -1.66
C ILE A 53 -2.27 5.47 -0.88
N ARG A 54 -2.12 6.68 -0.34
CA ARG A 54 -3.20 7.37 0.40
C ARG A 54 -4.44 7.56 -0.46
N SER A 55 -4.29 8.05 -1.69
CA SER A 55 -5.41 8.25 -2.60
C SER A 55 -6.07 6.91 -2.98
N ALA A 56 -5.29 5.88 -3.30
CA ALA A 56 -5.83 4.56 -3.64
C ALA A 56 -6.61 3.93 -2.47
N ILE A 57 -6.12 4.05 -1.24
CA ILE A 57 -6.81 3.57 -0.04
C ILE A 57 -8.10 4.37 0.19
N GLN A 58 -8.08 5.69 0.00
CA GLN A 58 -9.27 6.52 0.17
C GLN A 58 -10.36 6.13 -0.85
N GLU A 59 -10.02 6.03 -2.13
CA GLU A 59 -10.96 5.58 -3.17
C GLU A 59 -11.52 4.18 -2.89
N PHE A 60 -10.68 3.27 -2.38
CA PHE A 60 -11.12 1.94 -2.00
C PHE A 60 -12.12 2.00 -0.84
N ARG A 61 -11.84 2.80 0.20
CA ARG A 61 -12.73 3.00 1.34
C ARG A 61 -14.05 3.61 0.93
N ASP A 62 -14.04 4.59 0.04
CA ASP A 62 -15.26 5.26 -0.43
C ASP A 62 -16.16 4.28 -1.21
N LYS A 63 -15.56 3.35 -1.98
CA LYS A 63 -16.32 2.32 -2.73
C LYS A 63 -16.95 1.24 -1.84
N ILE A 64 -16.32 0.91 -0.71
CA ILE A 64 -16.81 -0.14 0.20
C ILE A 64 -17.66 0.41 1.34
N THR A 65 -17.64 1.73 1.55
CA THR A 65 -18.43 2.38 2.59
C THR A 65 -19.87 2.48 2.13
N TYR A 66 -20.77 1.81 2.86
CA TYR A 66 -22.20 1.98 2.66
C TYR A 66 -22.66 3.31 3.26
N GLU A 67 -23.19 4.19 2.42
CA GLU A 67 -23.91 5.37 2.88
C GLU A 67 -25.41 5.05 2.93
N LYS A 68 -26.02 5.28 4.10
CA LYS A 68 -27.47 5.11 4.28
C LYS A 68 -28.20 6.11 3.35
N PRO A 69 -29.13 5.66 2.51
CA PRO A 69 -29.99 6.57 1.75
C PRO A 69 -30.80 7.44 2.70
N THR A 70 -30.73 8.76 2.52
CA THR A 70 -31.57 9.75 3.23
C THR A 70 -32.99 9.73 2.74
#